data_AF-A0A8J2NSF1-F1
#
_entry.id   AF-A0A8J2NSF1-F1
#
_cell.length_a   1.000
_cell.length_b   1.000
_cell.length_c   1.000
_cell.angle_alpha   90.00
_cell.angle_beta   90.00
_cell.angle_gamma   90.00
#
_symmetry.space_group_name_H-M   'P 1'
#
loop_
_entity.id
_entity.type
_entity.pdbx_description
1 polymer ?
#
loop_
_entity_poly.entity_id
_entity_poly.type
_entity_poly.pdbx_seq_one_letter_code
_entity_poly.pdbx_strand_id
1 'polypeptide(L)'
;MLTEEQVTEFIEGTLVLVDWREQLKQSKFNFLHKLENRFKQITHYENISWGAKPFEELKPPTVEEVIYQCVEEGGGACLQLNYFLKLILEVLGYDVFAVGGQTQTVNDPKSHIINIVRFPKTEPGVTSSPDDKTYFVLYMVDVGFARPAPGIVNLNELPHSYKCGGFTIQLRNNPELERYERILIGGNPIKGKFESPDETYLDAHFTITPRKFEEFDQTMTWIFNDPAYSFFLNTTFREDQ
;
A
#
# COMPACT_ATOMS: atom_id res chain seq x y z
N MET A 1 -4.87 -12.22 15.43
CA MET A 1 -5.02 -12.81 14.07
C MET A 1 -6.40 -12.47 13.56
N LEU A 2 -6.52 -12.01 12.32
CA LEU A 2 -7.81 -11.66 11.69
C LEU A 2 -8.60 -12.93 11.33
N THR A 3 -9.89 -13.00 11.64
CA THR A 3 -10.73 -14.18 11.35
C THR A 3 -11.49 -14.03 10.03
N GLU A 4 -11.99 -15.15 9.47
CA GLU A 4 -12.86 -15.12 8.28
C GLU A 4 -14.15 -14.33 8.54
N GLU A 5 -14.70 -14.40 9.75
CA GLU A 5 -15.89 -13.65 10.16
C GLU A 5 -15.63 -12.14 10.10
N GLN A 6 -14.53 -11.66 10.68
CA GLN A 6 -14.14 -10.25 10.63
C GLN A 6 -13.88 -9.77 9.19
N VAL A 7 -13.25 -10.61 8.35
CA VAL A 7 -13.07 -10.31 6.92
C VAL A 7 -14.42 -10.23 6.21
N THR A 8 -15.35 -11.12 6.53
CA THR A 8 -16.70 -11.12 5.94
C THR A 8 -17.45 -9.85 6.32
N GLU A 9 -17.46 -9.49 7.61
CA GLU A 9 -18.09 -8.28 8.12
C GLU A 9 -17.51 -7.02 7.46
N PHE A 10 -16.19 -6.93 7.34
CA PHE A 10 -15.55 -5.80 6.69
C PHE A 10 -15.87 -5.72 5.19
N ILE A 11 -15.82 -6.84 4.46
CA ILE A 11 -16.09 -6.86 3.01
C ILE A 11 -17.57 -6.57 2.70
N GLU A 12 -18.50 -7.16 3.45
CA GLU A 12 -19.94 -7.04 3.20
C GLU A 12 -20.55 -5.80 3.85
N GLY A 13 -20.12 -5.46 5.08
CA GLY A 13 -20.62 -4.32 5.85
C GLY A 13 -19.94 -3.01 5.46
N THR A 14 -18.61 -2.96 5.53
CA THR A 14 -17.86 -1.71 5.32
C THR A 14 -17.62 -1.44 3.83
N LEU A 15 -17.09 -2.42 3.09
CA LEU A 15 -16.82 -2.26 1.66
C LEU A 15 -18.06 -2.44 0.78
N VAL A 16 -19.12 -3.05 1.31
CA VAL A 16 -20.39 -3.29 0.60
C VAL A 16 -20.17 -4.10 -0.70
N LEU A 17 -19.25 -5.07 -0.67
CA LEU A 17 -18.98 -5.99 -1.76
C LEU A 17 -19.82 -7.27 -1.58
N VAL A 18 -20.97 -7.31 -2.26
CA VAL A 18 -21.89 -8.46 -2.26
C VAL A 18 -21.36 -9.63 -3.07
N ASP A 19 -21.79 -10.85 -2.73
CA ASP A 19 -21.44 -12.10 -3.44
C ASP A 19 -19.92 -12.32 -3.61
N TRP A 20 -19.11 -11.74 -2.74
CA TRP A 20 -17.66 -11.67 -2.91
C TRP A 20 -17.00 -13.05 -2.99
N ARG A 21 -17.57 -14.05 -2.29
CA ARG A 21 -17.08 -15.45 -2.33
C ARG A 21 -17.19 -16.05 -3.72
N GLU A 22 -18.31 -15.81 -4.41
CA GLU A 22 -18.49 -16.30 -5.78
C GLU A 22 -17.60 -15.53 -6.76
N GLN A 23 -17.44 -14.22 -6.58
CA GLN A 23 -16.51 -13.42 -7.38
C GLN A 23 -15.05 -13.88 -7.21
N LEU A 24 -14.63 -14.18 -5.97
CA LEU A 24 -13.31 -14.70 -5.65
C LEU A 24 -13.05 -16.07 -6.29
N LYS A 25 -14.07 -16.96 -6.32
CA LYS A 25 -13.97 -18.27 -7.00
C LYS A 25 -13.85 -18.14 -8.53
N GLN A 26 -14.55 -17.16 -9.11
CA GLN A 26 -14.54 -16.93 -10.55
C GLN A 26 -13.19 -16.38 -11.03
N SER A 27 -12.62 -15.42 -10.30
CA SER A 27 -11.32 -14.84 -10.57
C SER A 27 -10.81 -14.09 -9.34
N LYS A 28 -9.74 -14.61 -8.75
CA LYS A 28 -9.03 -13.94 -7.65
C LYS A 28 -8.46 -12.61 -8.15
N PHE A 29 -7.96 -12.55 -9.38
CA PHE A 29 -7.42 -11.32 -9.95
C PHE A 29 -8.47 -10.21 -10.03
N ASN A 30 -9.63 -10.49 -10.65
CA ASN A 30 -10.68 -9.49 -10.82
C ASN A 30 -11.31 -9.09 -9.48
N PHE A 31 -11.44 -10.03 -8.54
CA PHE A 31 -11.91 -9.71 -7.20
C PHE A 31 -10.91 -8.84 -6.44
N LEU A 32 -9.60 -9.11 -6.50
CA LEU A 32 -8.57 -8.27 -5.90
C LEU A 32 -8.63 -6.83 -6.44
N HIS A 33 -8.79 -6.66 -7.75
CA HIS A 33 -8.90 -5.34 -8.35
C HIS A 33 -10.14 -4.56 -7.83
N LYS A 34 -11.28 -5.24 -7.64
CA LYS A 34 -12.47 -4.65 -7.03
C LYS A 34 -12.28 -4.33 -5.55
N LEU A 35 -11.70 -5.27 -4.80
CA LEU A 35 -11.40 -5.14 -3.38
C LEU A 35 -10.50 -3.95 -3.12
N GLU A 36 -9.37 -3.86 -3.82
CA GLU A 36 -8.38 -2.79 -3.67
C GLU A 36 -8.98 -1.42 -3.98
N ASN A 37 -9.73 -1.30 -5.08
CA ASN A 37 -10.39 -0.05 -5.43
C ASN A 37 -11.42 0.37 -4.39
N ARG A 38 -12.24 -0.58 -3.93
CA ARG A 38 -13.26 -0.27 -2.92
C ARG A 38 -12.64 0.06 -1.57
N PHE A 39 -11.55 -0.63 -1.20
CA PHE A 39 -10.80 -0.38 0.01
C PHE A 39 -10.29 1.07 0.04
N LYS A 40 -9.64 1.53 -1.03
CA LYS A 40 -9.18 2.93 -1.15
C LYS A 40 -10.33 3.93 -1.04
N GLN A 41 -11.46 3.68 -1.71
CA GLN A 41 -12.62 4.59 -1.68
C GLN A 41 -13.26 4.75 -0.30
N ILE A 42 -13.18 3.73 0.55
CA ILE A 42 -13.87 3.69 1.85
C ILE A 42 -12.93 3.96 3.01
N THR A 43 -11.67 3.54 2.91
CA THR A 43 -10.67 3.77 3.95
C THR A 43 -9.90 5.05 3.71
N HIS A 44 -9.64 5.78 4.78
CA HIS A 44 -8.94 7.06 4.70
C HIS A 44 -7.45 6.89 5.01
N TYR A 45 -6.61 7.48 4.17
CA TYR A 45 -5.22 7.69 4.53
C TYR A 45 -5.16 8.87 5.50
N GLU A 46 -4.96 8.58 6.78
CA GLU A 46 -5.05 9.57 7.85
C GLU A 46 -4.22 9.19 9.09
N ASN A 47 -4.01 10.16 9.97
CA ASN A 47 -3.45 9.99 11.30
C ASN A 47 -4.18 10.83 12.37
N ILE A 48 -5.46 11.15 12.14
CA ILE A 48 -6.26 12.01 13.03
C ILE A 48 -6.28 11.48 14.46
N SER A 49 -6.48 10.17 14.65
CA SER A 49 -6.54 9.55 15.96
C SER A 49 -5.22 9.64 16.74
N TRP A 50 -4.10 9.90 16.07
CA TRP A 50 -2.80 10.09 16.72
C TRP A 50 -2.67 11.52 17.24
N GLY A 51 -3.06 12.51 16.44
CA GLY A 51 -3.04 13.93 16.85
C GLY A 51 -3.99 14.24 18.01
N ALA A 52 -4.96 13.36 18.30
CA ALA A 52 -5.87 13.48 19.43
C ALA A 52 -5.30 12.97 20.76
N LYS A 53 -4.17 12.25 20.74
CA LYS A 53 -3.55 11.65 21.93
C LYS A 53 -2.35 12.49 22.43
N PRO A 54 -2.08 12.52 23.74
CA PRO A 54 -0.81 13.00 24.27
C PRO A 54 0.36 12.24 23.64
N PHE A 55 1.48 12.93 23.42
CA PHE A 55 2.65 12.35 22.75
C PHE A 55 3.20 11.12 23.50
N GLU A 56 3.16 11.13 24.83
CA GLU A 56 3.62 10.05 25.69
C GLU A 56 2.75 8.78 25.61
N GLU A 57 1.54 8.90 25.07
CA GLU A 57 0.59 7.80 24.86
C GLU A 57 0.69 7.21 23.45
N LEU A 58 1.42 7.85 22.55
CA LEU A 58 1.67 7.33 21.21
C LEU A 58 2.61 6.13 21.32
N LYS A 59 2.17 5.02 20.71
CA LYS A 59 2.89 3.76 20.65
C LYS A 59 2.60 3.10 19.30
N PRO A 60 3.54 2.29 18.77
CA PRO A 60 3.26 1.42 17.65
C PRO A 60 2.00 0.58 17.93
N PRO A 61 1.05 0.50 16.99
CA PRO A 61 -0.18 -0.23 17.19
C PRO A 61 0.08 -1.74 17.22
N THR A 62 -0.62 -2.47 18.07
CA THR A 62 -0.66 -3.94 17.98
C THR A 62 -1.46 -4.38 16.74
N VAL A 63 -1.38 -5.66 16.40
CA VAL A 63 -2.18 -6.23 15.30
C VAL A 63 -3.68 -6.01 15.55
N GLU A 64 -4.12 -6.21 16.78
CA GLU A 64 -5.51 -6.00 17.20
C GLU A 64 -5.92 -4.53 17.09
N GLU A 65 -5.04 -3.60 17.45
CA GLU A 65 -5.28 -2.16 17.30
C GLU A 65 -5.35 -1.75 15.82
N VAL A 66 -4.51 -2.33 14.94
CA VAL A 66 -4.60 -2.12 13.49
C VAL A 66 -5.93 -2.61 12.93
N ILE A 67 -6.37 -3.81 13.34
CA ILE A 67 -7.66 -4.38 12.91
C ILE A 67 -8.81 -3.48 13.38
N TYR A 68 -8.82 -3.12 14.66
CA TYR A 68 -9.83 -2.24 15.23
C TYR A 68 -9.89 -0.92 14.47
N GLN A 69 -8.75 -0.27 14.27
CA GLN A 69 -8.69 1.02 13.59
C GLN A 69 -9.22 0.92 12.15
N CYS A 70 -8.84 -0.10 11.39
CA CYS A 70 -9.28 -0.20 10.00
C CYS A 70 -10.76 -0.61 9.86
N VAL A 71 -11.28 -1.43 10.77
CA VAL A 71 -12.68 -1.89 10.74
C VAL A 71 -13.64 -0.82 11.28
N GLU A 72 -13.32 -0.23 12.43
CA GLU A 72 -14.21 0.65 13.18
C GLU A 72 -14.00 2.13 12.85
N GLU A 73 -12.74 2.58 12.70
CA GLU A 73 -12.43 3.98 12.42
C GLU A 73 -12.31 4.27 10.91
N GLY A 74 -12.10 3.22 10.10
CA GLY A 74 -12.09 3.31 8.65
C GLY A 74 -10.88 4.06 8.08
N GLY A 75 -9.71 4.00 8.74
CA GLY A 75 -8.54 4.72 8.24
C GLY A 75 -7.21 4.37 8.90
N GLY A 76 -6.14 5.01 8.44
CA GLY A 76 -4.82 4.90 9.02
C GLY A 76 -3.68 5.30 8.08
N ALA A 77 -2.46 5.20 8.59
CA ALA A 77 -1.25 5.44 7.81
C ALA A 77 -0.84 4.18 7.01
N CYS A 78 0.24 4.31 6.23
CA CYS A 78 0.67 3.28 5.28
C CYS A 78 0.86 1.91 5.92
N LEU A 79 1.52 1.90 7.07
CA LEU A 79 1.83 0.68 7.83
C LEU A 79 0.56 -0.03 8.30
N GLN A 80 -0.49 0.71 8.62
CA GLN A 80 -1.74 0.17 9.14
C GLN A 80 -2.61 -0.35 8.00
N LEU A 81 -2.85 0.50 6.99
CA LEU A 81 -3.72 0.15 5.85
C LEU A 81 -3.16 -1.02 5.04
N ASN A 82 -1.87 -0.97 4.68
CA ASN A 82 -1.27 -2.07 3.91
C ASN A 82 -1.12 -3.33 4.75
N TYR A 83 -0.86 -3.24 6.06
CA TYR A 83 -0.82 -4.43 6.90
C TYR A 83 -2.20 -5.07 7.06
N PHE A 84 -3.24 -4.27 7.32
CA PHE A 84 -4.60 -4.78 7.40
C PHE A 84 -5.06 -5.42 6.09
N LEU A 85 -4.78 -4.77 4.95
CA LEU A 85 -5.06 -5.37 3.64
C LEU A 85 -4.32 -6.70 3.46
N LYS A 86 -3.05 -6.81 3.88
CA LYS A 86 -2.32 -8.07 3.83
C LYS A 86 -3.04 -9.18 4.62
N LEU A 87 -3.47 -8.89 5.84
CA LEU A 87 -4.20 -9.85 6.67
C LEU A 87 -5.49 -10.33 5.99
N ILE A 88 -6.23 -9.41 5.36
CA ILE A 88 -7.42 -9.75 4.56
C ILE A 88 -7.03 -10.69 3.41
N LEU A 89 -5.99 -10.35 2.64
CA LEU A 89 -5.54 -11.14 1.50
C LEU A 89 -5.07 -12.54 1.90
N GLU A 90 -4.41 -12.69 3.05
CA GLU A 90 -4.02 -14.01 3.57
C GLU A 90 -5.24 -14.86 3.93
N VAL A 91 -6.24 -14.29 4.61
CA VAL A 91 -7.49 -14.99 4.96
C VAL A 91 -8.27 -15.42 3.70
N LEU A 92 -8.26 -14.59 2.65
CA LEU A 92 -8.87 -14.90 1.36
C LEU A 92 -8.06 -15.92 0.53
N GLY A 93 -6.90 -16.36 1.01
CA GLY A 93 -6.07 -17.38 0.38
C GLY A 93 -5.30 -16.88 -0.84
N TYR A 94 -4.90 -15.61 -0.87
CA TYR A 94 -3.92 -15.11 -1.85
C TYR A 94 -2.49 -15.51 -1.45
N ASP A 95 -1.64 -15.78 -2.44
CA ASP A 95 -0.18 -15.84 -2.22
C ASP A 95 0.35 -14.40 -2.17
N VAL A 96 0.35 -13.84 -0.96
CA VAL A 96 0.73 -12.45 -0.68
C VAL A 96 1.91 -12.38 0.27
N PHE A 97 2.83 -11.45 0.03
CA PHE A 97 3.90 -11.13 0.96
C PHE A 97 4.12 -9.62 1.04
N ALA A 98 4.59 -9.14 2.19
CA ALA A 98 4.97 -7.74 2.38
C ALA A 98 6.41 -7.51 1.89
N VAL A 99 6.68 -6.30 1.40
CA VAL A 99 8.02 -5.80 1.13
C VAL A 99 8.20 -4.43 1.76
N GLY A 100 9.45 -4.07 2.06
CA GLY A 100 9.81 -2.77 2.60
C GLY A 100 10.10 -1.77 1.48
N GLY A 101 9.49 -0.59 1.58
CA GLY A 101 9.78 0.58 0.77
C GLY A 101 10.42 1.70 1.58
N GLN A 102 11.24 2.49 0.89
CA GLN A 102 11.80 3.73 1.39
C GLN A 102 11.10 4.92 0.72
N THR A 103 10.45 5.78 1.52
CA THR A 103 10.01 7.09 1.05
C THR A 103 11.17 8.09 1.11
N GLN A 104 11.15 9.18 0.34
CA GLN A 104 12.19 10.21 0.49
C GLN A 104 12.12 10.99 1.81
N THR A 105 10.96 11.00 2.46
CA THR A 105 10.77 11.73 3.72
C THR A 105 11.40 11.00 4.90
N VAL A 106 11.54 9.67 4.81
CA VAL A 106 12.12 8.84 5.86
C VAL A 106 13.22 7.97 5.27
N ASN A 107 14.47 8.20 5.68
CA ASN A 107 15.63 7.46 5.18
C ASN A 107 15.77 6.07 5.82
N ASP A 108 14.71 5.26 5.71
CA ASP A 108 14.63 3.89 6.18
C ASP A 108 13.98 3.01 5.09
N PRO A 109 14.63 1.91 4.64
CA PRO A 109 14.06 0.95 3.69
C PRO A 109 12.77 0.25 4.15
N LYS A 110 12.33 0.50 5.38
CA LYS A 110 11.12 -0.06 5.97
C LYS A 110 10.09 1.01 6.36
N SER A 111 10.26 2.24 5.87
CA SER A 111 9.34 3.36 6.15
C SER A 111 7.97 3.22 5.49
N HIS A 112 7.83 2.30 4.53
CA HIS A 112 6.57 2.00 3.86
C HIS A 112 6.40 0.48 3.70
N ILE A 113 5.19 -0.02 3.92
CA ILE A 113 4.83 -1.41 3.64
C ILE A 113 4.12 -1.47 2.31
N ILE A 114 4.50 -2.41 1.45
CA ILE A 114 3.84 -2.67 0.17
C ILE A 114 3.50 -4.15 0.12
N ASN A 115 2.30 -4.50 -0.36
CA ASN A 115 1.94 -5.89 -0.57
C ASN A 115 2.20 -6.32 -2.00
N ILE A 116 2.81 -7.49 -2.17
CA ILE A 116 3.01 -8.13 -3.46
C ILE A 116 2.17 -9.41 -3.49
N VAL A 117 1.31 -9.53 -4.50
CA VAL A 117 0.51 -10.73 -4.74
C VAL A 117 1.09 -11.47 -5.96
N ARG A 118 1.25 -12.79 -5.82
CA ARG A 118 1.62 -13.68 -6.93
C ARG A 118 0.38 -14.30 -7.52
N PHE A 119 0.21 -14.16 -8.82
CA PHE A 119 -0.80 -14.91 -9.57
C PHE A 119 -0.14 -15.87 -10.55
N PRO A 120 -0.66 -17.10 -10.71
CA PRO A 120 -0.26 -17.94 -11.81
C PRO A 120 -0.67 -17.28 -13.13
N LYS A 121 0.12 -17.44 -14.19
CA LYS A 121 -0.20 -16.89 -15.52
C LYS A 121 -1.52 -17.39 -16.11
N THR A 122 -2.04 -18.50 -15.59
CA THR A 122 -3.33 -19.07 -15.98
C THR A 122 -4.52 -18.45 -15.25
N GLU A 123 -4.30 -17.58 -14.26
CA GLU A 123 -5.38 -16.90 -13.54
C GLU A 123 -6.17 -15.98 -14.51
N PRO A 124 -7.50 -16.09 -14.56
CA PRO A 124 -8.31 -15.24 -15.43
C PRO A 124 -8.10 -13.74 -15.14
N GLY A 125 -7.71 -12.98 -16.16
CA GLY A 125 -7.48 -11.53 -16.08
C GLY A 125 -6.02 -11.11 -15.92
N VAL A 126 -5.12 -12.05 -15.60
CA VAL A 126 -3.68 -11.77 -15.52
C VAL A 126 -3.08 -11.60 -16.92
N THR A 127 -2.32 -10.53 -17.10
CA THR A 127 -1.55 -10.24 -18.31
C THR A 127 -0.07 -10.55 -18.08
N SER A 128 0.58 -11.14 -19.07
CA SER A 128 2.03 -11.34 -19.05
C SER A 128 2.60 -11.26 -20.45
N SER A 129 3.86 -10.81 -20.55
CA SER A 129 4.59 -10.84 -21.80
C SER A 129 4.75 -12.29 -22.31
N PRO A 130 4.58 -12.56 -23.61
CA PRO A 130 4.83 -13.87 -24.20
C PRO A 130 6.25 -14.40 -23.95
N ASP A 131 7.22 -13.50 -23.78
CA ASP A 131 8.64 -13.83 -23.54
C ASP A 131 8.96 -14.08 -22.06
N ASP A 132 8.00 -13.84 -21.16
CA ASP A 132 8.17 -14.06 -19.74
C ASP A 132 8.15 -15.58 -19.45
N LYS A 133 9.28 -16.11 -18.95
CA LYS A 133 9.45 -17.53 -18.62
C LYS A 133 9.06 -17.90 -17.19
N THR A 134 8.61 -16.94 -16.36
CA THR A 134 8.16 -17.22 -14.99
C THR A 134 6.84 -18.00 -14.99
N TYR A 135 6.52 -18.65 -13.86
CA TYR A 135 5.20 -19.26 -13.66
C TYR A 135 4.17 -18.27 -13.11
N PHE A 136 4.65 -17.16 -12.54
CA PHE A 136 3.84 -16.21 -11.81
C PHE A 136 4.09 -14.78 -12.29
N VAL A 137 3.04 -13.97 -12.23
CA VAL A 137 3.09 -12.52 -12.42
C VAL A 137 2.98 -11.85 -11.07
N LEU A 138 3.83 -10.85 -10.82
CA LEU A 138 3.84 -10.11 -9.57
C LEU A 138 2.99 -8.85 -9.70
N TYR A 139 2.02 -8.69 -8.81
CA TYR A 139 1.22 -7.47 -8.73
C TYR A 139 1.48 -6.75 -7.42
N MET A 140 1.79 -5.46 -7.52
CA MET A 140 1.86 -4.55 -6.38
C MET A 140 0.45 -4.12 -5.99
N VAL A 141 0.16 -4.21 -4.69
CA VAL A 141 -1.10 -3.80 -4.07
C VAL A 141 -0.75 -2.83 -2.94
N ASP A 142 -0.99 -1.54 -3.16
CA ASP A 142 -0.63 -0.49 -2.22
C ASP A 142 -1.79 0.49 -2.07
N VAL A 143 -2.44 0.42 -0.91
CA VAL A 143 -3.59 1.26 -0.51
C VAL A 143 -3.19 2.31 0.51
N GLY A 144 -1.94 2.26 0.99
CA GLY A 144 -1.43 3.08 2.09
C GLY A 144 -0.55 4.23 1.65
N PHE A 145 -0.46 4.55 0.36
CA PHE A 145 0.29 5.72 -0.13
C PHE A 145 -0.65 6.90 -0.31
N ALA A 146 -0.20 8.11 0.04
CA ALA A 146 -0.96 9.37 -0.17
C ALA A 146 -1.41 9.63 -1.63
N ARG A 147 -0.77 8.97 -2.59
CA ARG A 147 -1.05 9.08 -4.02
C ARG A 147 -1.03 7.68 -4.63
N PRO A 148 -1.99 6.83 -4.26
CA PRO A 148 -1.95 5.42 -4.62
C PRO A 148 -2.17 5.25 -6.14
N ALA A 149 -1.77 4.10 -6.66
CA ALA A 149 -2.11 3.75 -8.04
C ALA A 149 -3.64 3.61 -8.18
N PRO A 150 -4.21 3.84 -9.37
CA PRO A 150 -5.65 3.66 -9.59
C PRO A 150 -6.09 2.18 -9.56
N GLY A 151 -5.17 1.25 -9.32
CA GLY A 151 -5.42 -0.18 -9.17
C GLY A 151 -4.14 -0.93 -8.85
N ILE A 152 -4.22 -2.25 -8.78
CA ILE A 152 -3.05 -3.13 -8.67
C ILE A 152 -2.12 -2.97 -9.90
N VAL A 153 -0.81 -3.03 -9.68
CA VAL A 153 0.19 -2.75 -10.74
C VAL A 153 0.97 -4.01 -11.09
N ASN A 154 0.99 -4.38 -12.37
CA ASN A 154 1.80 -5.49 -12.87
C ASN A 154 3.29 -5.10 -12.87
N LEU A 155 4.08 -5.71 -11.99
CA LEU A 155 5.51 -5.42 -11.88
C LEU A 155 6.34 -6.04 -13.02
N ASN A 156 5.79 -6.99 -13.76
CA ASN A 156 6.40 -7.57 -14.95
C ASN A 156 6.19 -6.69 -16.20
N GLU A 157 5.24 -5.75 -16.16
CA GLU A 157 4.87 -4.86 -17.29
C GLU A 157 5.13 -3.39 -16.94
N LEU A 158 6.34 -3.09 -16.47
CA LEU A 158 6.80 -1.73 -16.19
C LEU A 158 7.54 -1.13 -17.40
N PRO A 159 7.51 0.21 -17.58
CA PRO A 159 6.98 1.22 -16.67
C PRO A 159 5.45 1.36 -16.70
N HIS A 160 4.86 1.70 -15.56
CA HIS A 160 3.43 2.02 -15.42
C HIS A 160 3.26 3.47 -15.01
N SER A 161 2.52 4.26 -15.79
CA SER A 161 2.31 5.70 -15.53
C SER A 161 0.84 6.01 -15.29
N TYR A 162 0.55 6.88 -14.32
CA TYR A 162 -0.80 7.30 -13.97
C TYR A 162 -0.82 8.72 -13.41
N LYS A 163 -2.02 9.29 -13.27
CA LYS A 163 -2.23 10.58 -12.63
C LYS A 163 -2.95 10.41 -11.30
N CYS A 164 -2.47 11.09 -10.26
CA CYS A 164 -3.11 11.12 -8.95
C CYS A 164 -2.76 12.44 -8.24
N GLY A 165 -3.77 13.09 -7.63
CA GLY A 165 -3.58 14.35 -6.92
C GLY A 165 -3.02 15.50 -7.77
N GLY A 166 -3.25 15.48 -9.09
CA GLY A 166 -2.70 16.47 -10.03
C GLY A 166 -1.27 16.19 -10.51
N PHE A 167 -0.62 15.12 -10.03
CA PHE A 167 0.74 14.74 -10.42
C PHE A 167 0.74 13.60 -11.43
N THR A 168 1.74 13.57 -12.31
CA THR A 168 2.06 12.39 -13.10
C THR A 168 3.06 11.55 -12.34
N ILE A 169 2.74 10.28 -12.15
CA ILE A 169 3.54 9.32 -11.41
C ILE A 169 3.92 8.19 -12.37
N GLN A 170 5.17 7.73 -12.29
CA GLN A 170 5.65 6.56 -12.99
C GLN A 170 6.27 5.57 -12.02
N LEU A 171 5.78 4.33 -12.05
CA LEU A 171 6.45 3.18 -11.47
C LEU A 171 7.35 2.56 -12.54
N ARG A 172 8.62 2.28 -12.20
CA ARG A 172 9.58 1.66 -13.12
C ARG A 172 10.49 0.68 -12.40
N ASN A 173 11.06 -0.26 -13.15
CA ASN A 173 12.17 -1.08 -12.68
C ASN A 173 13.49 -0.34 -12.94
N ASN A 174 14.39 -0.33 -11.95
CA ASN A 174 15.77 0.11 -12.11
C ASN A 174 16.69 -1.11 -11.94
N PRO A 175 17.10 -1.77 -13.05
CA PRO A 175 17.85 -3.01 -12.99
C PRO A 175 19.29 -2.81 -12.48
N GLU A 176 19.88 -1.63 -12.67
CA GLU A 176 21.22 -1.32 -12.18
C GLU A 176 21.28 -1.27 -10.64
N LEU A 177 20.17 -0.86 -10.01
CA LEU A 177 20.03 -0.77 -8.56
C LEU A 177 19.18 -1.89 -7.96
N GLU A 178 18.79 -2.88 -8.77
CA GLU A 178 17.96 -4.02 -8.40
C GLU A 178 16.70 -3.64 -7.58
N ARG A 179 16.03 -2.54 -7.97
CA ARG A 179 14.89 -2.01 -7.24
C ARG A 179 13.79 -1.47 -8.14
N TYR A 180 12.62 -1.30 -7.55
CA TYR A 180 11.48 -0.62 -8.16
C TYR A 180 11.45 0.81 -7.66
N GLU A 181 11.19 1.75 -8.56
CA GLU A 181 11.17 3.17 -8.28
C GLU A 181 9.80 3.76 -8.60
N ARG A 182 9.34 4.60 -7.69
CA ARG A 182 8.19 5.47 -7.88
C ARG A 182 8.71 6.88 -8.13
N ILE A 183 8.46 7.40 -9.32
CA ILE A 183 8.96 8.69 -9.79
C ILE A 183 7.78 9.66 -9.97
N LEU A 184 7.90 10.87 -9.45
CA LEU A 184 7.05 12.01 -9.80
C LEU A 184 7.64 12.71 -11.02
N ILE A 185 6.80 12.96 -12.04
CA ILE A 185 7.19 13.65 -13.27
C ILE A 185 6.58 15.05 -13.24
N GLY A 186 7.43 16.05 -13.47
CA GLY A 186 7.04 17.45 -13.64
C GLY A 186 7.01 18.28 -12.37
N GLY A 187 7.45 17.77 -11.21
CA GLY A 187 7.61 18.55 -9.97
C GLY A 187 7.48 17.76 -8.67
N ASN A 188 7.75 18.41 -7.54
CA ASN A 188 7.68 17.83 -6.19
C ASN A 188 6.68 18.59 -5.29
N PRO A 189 5.59 17.95 -4.83
CA PRO A 189 4.59 18.58 -3.96
C PRO A 189 5.15 19.07 -2.63
N ILE A 190 6.09 18.32 -2.04
CA ILE A 190 6.68 18.63 -0.73
C ILE A 190 7.56 19.87 -0.82
N LYS A 191 8.22 20.09 -1.96
CA LYS A 191 9.11 21.23 -2.17
C LYS A 191 8.41 22.43 -2.82
N GLY A 192 7.17 22.29 -3.28
CA GLY A 192 6.42 23.36 -3.97
C GLY A 192 7.10 23.87 -5.25
N LYS A 193 7.95 23.04 -5.87
CA LYS A 193 8.79 23.41 -7.01
C LYS A 193 8.45 22.55 -8.23
N PHE A 194 8.16 23.23 -9.32
CA PHE A 194 7.91 22.67 -10.65
C PHE A 194 8.89 23.40 -11.60
N GLU A 195 10.18 23.06 -11.54
CA GLU A 195 11.21 23.85 -12.25
C GLU A 195 11.22 23.52 -13.75
N SER A 196 10.84 22.29 -14.14
CA SER A 196 10.69 21.87 -15.53
C SER A 196 9.67 20.71 -15.68
N PRO A 197 8.88 20.64 -16.77
CA PRO A 197 8.02 19.49 -17.07
C PRO A 197 8.78 18.16 -17.21
N ASP A 198 10.09 18.22 -17.46
CA ASP A 198 10.98 17.06 -17.59
C ASP A 198 11.68 16.68 -16.27
N GLU A 199 11.49 17.44 -15.19
CA GLU A 199 12.09 17.13 -13.90
C GLU A 199 11.46 15.87 -13.29
N THR A 200 12.30 14.90 -12.96
CA THR A 200 11.88 13.67 -12.28
C THR A 200 12.35 13.67 -10.83
N TYR A 201 11.45 13.35 -9.91
CA TYR A 201 11.76 13.19 -8.50
C TYR A 201 11.49 11.75 -8.05
N LEU A 202 12.49 11.09 -7.47
CA LEU A 202 12.28 9.80 -6.82
C LEU A 202 11.40 10.01 -5.60
N ASP A 203 10.17 9.49 -5.56
CA ASP A 203 9.24 9.63 -4.43
C ASP A 203 9.46 8.52 -3.39
N ALA A 204 9.57 7.29 -3.89
CA ALA A 204 9.86 6.10 -3.09
C ALA A 204 10.56 5.03 -3.93
N HIS A 205 11.17 4.06 -3.26
CA HIS A 205 11.68 2.86 -3.91
C HIS A 205 11.55 1.64 -3.00
N PHE A 206 11.56 0.43 -3.57
CA PHE A 206 11.47 -0.82 -2.83
C PHE A 206 12.15 -1.97 -3.59
N THR A 207 12.47 -3.05 -2.88
CA THR A 207 12.87 -4.32 -3.50
C THR A 207 11.76 -5.35 -3.31
N ILE A 208 11.76 -6.43 -4.10
CA ILE A 208 10.79 -7.53 -3.96
C ILE A 208 11.19 -8.56 -2.91
N THR A 209 12.13 -8.23 -2.02
CA THR A 209 12.56 -9.11 -0.93
C THR A 209 11.44 -9.23 0.09
N PRO A 210 10.85 -10.42 0.31
CA PRO A 210 9.81 -10.60 1.31
C PRO A 210 10.29 -10.19 2.70
N ARG A 211 9.42 -9.51 3.44
CA ARG A 211 9.66 -9.06 4.81
C ARG A 211 8.57 -9.59 5.73
N LYS A 212 8.96 -9.92 6.95
CA LYS A 212 8.01 -10.17 8.04
C LYS A 212 7.60 -8.85 8.68
N PHE A 213 6.42 -8.83 9.31
CA PHE A 213 5.89 -7.60 9.90
C PHE A 213 6.74 -7.10 11.08
N GLU A 214 7.31 -8.03 11.86
CA GLU A 214 8.18 -7.72 13.00
C GLU A 214 9.48 -7.01 12.55
N GLU A 215 9.85 -7.12 11.27
CA GLU A 215 11.00 -6.39 10.75
C GLU A 215 10.74 -4.87 10.68
N PHE A 216 9.48 -4.43 10.73
CA PHE A 216 9.06 -3.02 10.70
C PHE A 216 8.94 -2.41 12.10
N ASP A 217 9.07 -3.19 13.19
CA ASP A 217 8.83 -2.72 14.57
C ASP A 217 9.65 -1.50 14.96
N GLN A 218 10.94 -1.47 14.57
CA GLN A 218 11.81 -0.33 14.85
C GLN A 218 11.36 0.93 14.10
N THR A 219 10.97 0.77 12.83
CA THR A 219 10.50 1.87 11.99
C THR A 219 9.16 2.41 12.48
N MET A 220 8.25 1.52 12.87
CA MET A 220 7.02 1.90 13.56
C MET A 220 7.34 2.66 14.85
N THR A 221 8.29 2.17 15.65
CA THR A 221 8.70 2.90 16.87
C THR A 221 9.15 4.33 16.56
N TRP A 222 9.97 4.54 15.52
CA TRP A 222 10.36 5.89 15.11
C TRP A 222 9.20 6.73 14.60
N ILE A 223 8.31 6.15 13.79
CA ILE A 223 7.14 6.85 13.24
C ILE A 223 6.18 7.30 14.34
N PHE A 224 6.04 6.54 15.42
CA PHE A 224 5.09 6.87 16.49
C PHE A 224 5.73 7.64 17.66
N ASN A 225 7.05 7.57 17.85
CA ASN A 225 7.71 8.10 19.06
C ASN A 225 8.85 9.09 18.79
N ASP A 226 9.19 9.40 17.54
CA ASP A 226 10.26 10.34 17.23
C ASP A 226 9.81 11.43 16.24
N PRO A 227 9.51 12.65 16.72
CA PRO A 227 9.11 13.77 15.87
C PRO A 227 10.18 14.18 14.86
N ALA A 228 11.46 13.87 15.08
CA ALA A 228 12.51 14.17 14.12
C ALA A 228 12.48 13.23 12.90
N TYR A 229 11.89 12.03 13.07
CA TYR A 229 11.81 11.00 12.02
C TYR A 229 10.41 10.86 11.44
N SER A 230 9.38 11.37 12.11
CA SER A 230 7.99 11.17 11.74
C SER A 230 7.31 12.44 11.25
N PHE A 231 6.98 12.47 9.97
CA PHE A 231 6.05 13.46 9.43
C PHE A 231 4.68 13.39 10.13
N PHE A 232 4.22 12.17 10.48
CA PHE A 232 2.92 11.94 11.09
C PHE A 232 2.77 12.54 12.49
N LEU A 233 3.87 12.75 13.22
CA LEU A 233 3.82 13.39 14.54
C LEU A 233 3.77 14.92 14.47
N ASN A 234 4.18 15.49 13.34
CA ASN A 234 4.25 16.93 13.15
C ASN A 234 3.05 17.49 12.38
N THR A 235 2.22 16.63 11.79
CA THR A 235 1.10 17.05 10.95
C THR A 235 -0.03 16.05 11.08
N THR A 236 -1.18 16.52 11.56
CA THR A 236 -2.43 15.78 11.53
C THR A 236 -3.09 15.99 10.16
N PHE A 237 -3.49 14.90 9.51
CA PHE A 237 -4.12 14.94 8.20
C PHE A 237 -5.17 13.83 8.06
N ARG A 238 -6.08 14.05 7.12
CA ARG A 238 -6.92 13.04 6.48
C ARG A 238 -7.01 13.41 5.02
N GLU A 239 -6.64 12.49 4.15
CA GLU A 239 -6.81 12.66 2.72
C GLU A 239 -8.20 12.21 2.32
N ASP A 240 -8.99 13.16 1.81
CA ASP A 240 -10.22 12.86 1.10
C ASP A 240 -9.82 12.39 -0.31
N GLN A 241 -10.12 11.13 -0.63
CA GLN A 241 -9.81 10.52 -1.93
C GLN A 241 -10.80 10.91 -3.03
#